data_AF-A0AAD4LKV2-F1
#
_entry.id   AF-A0AAD4LKV2-F1
#
_cell.length_a   1.000
_cell.length_b   1.000
_cell.length_c   1.000
_cell.angle_alpha   90.00
_cell.angle_beta   90.00
_cell.angle_gamma   90.00
#
_symmetry.space_group_name_H-M   'P 1'
#
loop_
_entity.id
_entity.type
_entity.pdbx_description
1 polymer ?
#
loop_
_entity_poly.entity_id
_entity_poly.type
_entity_poly.pdbx_seq_one_letter_code
_entity_poly.pdbx_strand_id
1 'polypeptide(L)'
;MPSHQELLSAMCNPDNRPTVRHQIYFFPDGDIMIRVEDTVFCIHTYFLTRESNRFRLMFISTVPCRRCREPPGTSESNPLVLRDATSEAFADLLWVFYNPEYFNYSGATLEKWKRILALAQQWGFVQVEKLCVQELEKLTIPPVEKIKIYQDFNLNPELLYDSYVELVTRPEHLNLEEGGKVGFLTSMKITHARELARATGP
;
A
#
# COMPACT_ATOMS: atom_id res chain seq x y z
N MET A 1 13.74 -39.45 1.66
CA MET A 1 12.28 -39.67 1.51
C MET A 1 11.60 -38.63 2.36
N PRO A 2 10.75 -37.75 1.80
CA PRO A 2 9.99 -36.82 2.62
C PRO A 2 9.11 -37.60 3.59
N SER A 3 9.05 -37.15 4.83
CA SER A 3 8.23 -37.73 5.87
C SER A 3 6.74 -37.66 5.48
N HIS A 4 5.94 -38.58 6.03
CA HIS A 4 4.49 -38.58 5.83
C HIS A 4 3.84 -37.22 6.20
N GLN A 5 4.43 -36.50 7.15
CA GLN A 5 3.99 -35.17 7.58
C GLN A 5 4.34 -34.06 6.58
N GLU A 6 5.52 -34.12 5.96
CA GLU A 6 5.92 -33.21 4.86
C GLU A 6 5.06 -33.42 3.61
N LEU A 7 4.72 -34.68 3.28
CA LEU A 7 3.81 -35.01 2.18
C LEU A 7 2.38 -34.49 2.43
N LEU A 8 1.88 -34.59 3.66
CA LEU A 8 0.57 -34.05 4.02
C LEU A 8 0.53 -32.52 3.99
N SER A 9 1.61 -31.85 4.41
CA SER A 9 1.75 -30.39 4.33
C SER A 9 1.78 -29.90 2.87
N ALA A 10 2.57 -30.54 2.01
CA ALA A 10 2.67 -30.22 0.58
C ALA A 10 1.35 -30.43 -0.20
N MET A 11 0.47 -31.33 0.26
CA MET A 11 -0.84 -31.58 -0.35
C MET A 11 -1.96 -30.67 0.17
N CYS A 12 -1.73 -29.94 1.28
CA CYS A 12 -2.69 -28.98 1.84
C CYS A 12 -2.39 -27.55 1.38
N ASN A 13 -1.13 -27.24 1.08
CA ASN A 13 -0.73 -25.99 0.43
C ASN A 13 -0.16 -26.30 -0.96
N PRO A 14 -0.90 -26.06 -2.07
CA PRO A 14 -0.45 -26.40 -3.43
C PRO A 14 0.80 -25.63 -3.87
N ASP A 15 1.25 -24.69 -3.04
CA ASP A 15 2.36 -23.79 -3.25
C ASP A 15 3.52 -24.18 -2.33
N ASN A 16 4.01 -25.43 -2.38
CA ASN A 16 5.10 -25.93 -1.54
C ASN A 16 6.48 -25.40 -1.99
N ARG A 17 6.59 -24.09 -2.18
CA ARG A 17 7.83 -23.40 -2.55
C ARG A 17 8.70 -23.23 -1.31
N PRO A 18 10.04 -23.27 -1.45
CA PRO A 18 10.92 -22.86 -0.37
C PRO A 18 10.61 -21.43 0.03
N THR A 19 10.37 -21.21 1.31
CA THR A 19 10.07 -19.89 1.87
C THR A 19 11.22 -19.40 2.74
N VAL A 20 11.33 -18.08 2.89
CA VAL A 20 12.29 -17.43 3.77
C VAL A 20 11.54 -16.59 4.79
N ARG A 21 11.98 -16.61 6.05
CA ARG A 21 11.42 -15.75 7.10
C ARG A 21 11.83 -14.30 6.87
N HIS A 22 10.90 -13.36 7.03
CA HIS A 22 11.23 -11.94 6.95
C HIS A 22 12.19 -11.56 8.08
N GLN A 23 13.25 -10.82 7.78
CA GLN A 23 14.32 -10.53 8.75
C GLN A 23 13.86 -9.66 9.93
N ILE A 24 12.89 -8.77 9.69
CA ILE A 24 12.41 -7.80 10.69
C ILE A 24 11.03 -8.19 11.26
N TYR A 25 10.18 -8.79 10.43
CA TYR A 25 8.75 -9.01 10.73
C TYR A 25 8.46 -10.49 10.92
N PHE A 26 9.28 -11.12 11.75
CA PHE A 26 9.10 -12.50 12.19
C PHE A 26 9.24 -12.53 13.71
N PHE A 27 8.14 -12.20 14.38
CA PHE A 27 8.08 -12.08 15.83
C PHE A 27 7.77 -13.44 16.47
N PRO A 28 8.58 -13.92 17.44
CA PRO A 28 8.33 -15.19 18.12
C PRO A 28 6.98 -15.26 18.87
N ASP A 29 6.46 -14.10 19.28
CA ASP A 29 5.19 -13.92 19.98
C ASP A 29 4.01 -13.56 19.05
N GLY A 30 4.22 -13.54 17.73
CA GLY A 30 3.15 -13.34 16.75
C GLY A 30 2.08 -14.44 16.80
N ASP A 31 0.83 -14.05 16.57
CA ASP A 31 -0.34 -14.94 16.60
C ASP A 31 -0.81 -15.39 15.20
N ILE A 32 -0.16 -14.91 14.14
CA ILE A 32 -0.44 -15.31 12.75
C ILE A 32 0.83 -15.38 11.90
N MET A 33 0.91 -16.45 11.11
CA MET A 33 1.92 -16.64 10.07
C MET A 33 1.32 -16.34 8.69
N ILE A 34 1.78 -15.26 8.08
CA ILE A 34 1.31 -14.80 6.77
C ILE A 34 2.42 -15.02 5.76
N ARG A 35 2.08 -15.61 4.62
CA ARG A 35 3.01 -15.73 3.49
C ARG A 35 2.61 -14.76 2.39
N VAL A 36 3.58 -13.99 1.92
CA VAL A 36 3.48 -13.12 0.75
C VAL A 36 4.64 -13.48 -0.18
N GLU A 37 4.33 -13.85 -1.42
CA GLU A 37 5.31 -14.44 -2.35
C GLU A 37 6.05 -15.63 -1.71
N ASP A 38 7.38 -15.57 -1.63
CA ASP A 38 8.24 -16.59 -1.02
C ASP A 38 8.69 -16.18 0.40
N THR A 39 8.10 -15.12 0.97
CA THR A 39 8.45 -14.61 2.31
C THR A 39 7.37 -14.92 3.34
N VAL A 40 7.76 -15.43 4.50
CA VAL A 40 6.87 -15.68 5.65
C VAL A 40 7.09 -14.61 6.72
N PHE A 41 5.99 -14.05 7.17
CA PHE A 41 5.88 -13.05 8.22
C PHE A 41 5.21 -13.70 9.43
N CYS A 42 5.69 -13.40 10.63
CA CYS A 42 5.03 -13.78 11.88
C CYS A 42 4.73 -12.49 12.64
N ILE A 43 3.46 -12.12 12.74
CA ILE A 43 3.01 -10.80 13.21
C ILE A 43 1.80 -10.94 14.14
N HIS A 44 1.28 -9.81 14.60
CA HIS A 44 0.12 -9.73 15.48
C HIS A 44 -1.14 -9.31 14.69
N THR A 45 -2.16 -10.17 14.65
CA THR A 45 -3.43 -9.96 13.95
C THR A 45 -4.15 -8.69 14.37
N TYR A 46 -3.94 -8.25 15.62
CA TYR A 46 -4.51 -7.03 16.17
C TYR A 46 -4.31 -5.81 15.26
N PHE A 47 -3.11 -5.62 14.70
CA PHE A 47 -2.82 -4.47 13.84
C PHE A 47 -3.65 -4.48 12.54
N LEU A 48 -3.91 -5.67 11.99
CA LEU A 48 -4.68 -5.81 10.76
C LEU A 48 -6.20 -5.77 11.02
N THR A 49 -6.66 -6.43 12.08
CA THR A 49 -8.09 -6.55 12.42
C THR A 49 -8.72 -5.28 12.98
N ARG A 50 -7.93 -4.45 13.67
CA ARG A 50 -8.38 -3.17 14.20
C ARG A 50 -8.77 -2.20 13.08
N GLU A 51 -7.95 -2.16 12.03
CA GLU A 51 -8.01 -1.14 10.98
C GLU A 51 -8.65 -1.61 9.67
N SER A 52 -8.77 -2.92 9.44
CA SER A 52 -9.37 -3.47 8.22
C SER A 52 -10.50 -4.47 8.50
N ASN A 53 -11.71 -4.11 8.04
CA ASN A 53 -12.87 -5.00 8.00
C ASN A 53 -12.59 -6.28 7.20
N ARG A 54 -11.86 -6.16 6.09
CA ARG A 54 -11.51 -7.30 5.23
C ARG A 54 -10.70 -8.31 6.00
N PHE A 55 -9.65 -7.89 6.70
CA PHE A 55 -8.82 -8.79 7.51
C PHE A 55 -9.57 -9.35 8.72
N ARG A 56 -10.40 -8.53 9.38
CA ARG A 56 -11.29 -9.01 10.45
C ARG A 56 -12.20 -10.16 9.97
N LEU A 57 -12.88 -9.99 8.84
CA LEU A 57 -13.72 -11.05 8.27
C LEU A 57 -12.92 -12.24 7.78
N MET A 58 -11.74 -12.01 7.19
CA MET A 58 -10.84 -13.06 6.74
C MET A 58 -10.44 -13.99 7.90
N PHE A 59 -9.98 -13.43 9.02
CA PHE A 59 -9.55 -14.22 10.18
C PHE A 59 -10.71 -14.88 10.94
N ILE A 60 -11.91 -14.29 10.94
CA ILE A 60 -13.10 -14.96 11.51
C ILE A 60 -13.50 -16.17 10.64
N SER A 61 -13.36 -16.03 9.32
CA SER A 61 -13.83 -17.01 8.34
C SER A 61 -12.79 -18.08 8.00
N THR A 62 -11.61 -18.08 8.64
CA THR A 62 -10.60 -19.13 8.43
C THR A 62 -11.10 -20.45 9.02
N VAL A 63 -11.70 -21.27 8.15
CA VAL A 63 -12.08 -22.64 8.47
C VAL A 63 -10.91 -23.57 8.15
N PRO A 64 -10.57 -24.55 9.01
CA PRO A 64 -9.61 -25.58 8.67
C PRO A 64 -10.02 -26.26 7.34
N CYS A 65 -9.09 -26.33 6.38
CA CYS A 65 -9.33 -27.12 5.18
C CYS A 65 -9.56 -28.59 5.59
N ARG A 66 -10.38 -29.36 4.86
CA ARG A 66 -10.72 -30.76 5.21
C ARG A 66 -9.51 -31.69 5.48
N ARG A 67 -8.31 -31.30 5.05
CA ARG A 67 -7.04 -32.04 5.20
C ARG A 67 -6.08 -31.42 6.20
N CYS A 68 -6.25 -30.14 6.54
CA CYS A 68 -5.48 -29.45 7.55
C CYS A 68 -6.29 -29.46 8.84
N ARG A 69 -5.73 -30.01 9.92
CA ARG A 69 -6.43 -30.05 11.22
C ARG A 69 -6.56 -28.66 11.86
N GLU A 70 -5.82 -27.68 11.34
CA GLU A 70 -5.70 -26.33 11.87
C GLU A 70 -6.10 -25.27 10.83
N PRO A 71 -6.66 -24.12 11.26
CA PRO A 71 -6.90 -22.98 10.38
C PRO A 71 -5.61 -22.48 9.71
N PRO A 72 -5.67 -21.92 8.49
CA PRO A 72 -4.52 -21.24 7.87
C PRO A 72 -3.94 -20.14 8.76
N GLY A 73 -2.62 -20.02 8.76
CA GLY A 73 -1.83 -19.03 9.51
C GLY A 73 -1.38 -19.48 10.90
N THR A 74 -1.68 -20.71 11.31
CA THR A 74 -1.31 -21.29 12.62
C THR A 74 0.12 -21.81 12.69
N SER A 75 0.74 -22.15 11.55
CA SER A 75 2.09 -22.70 11.49
C SER A 75 2.79 -22.38 10.16
N GLU A 76 4.11 -22.49 10.11
CA GLU A 76 4.90 -22.23 8.89
C GLU A 76 4.58 -23.24 7.78
N SER A 77 4.14 -24.44 8.16
CA SER A 77 3.65 -25.48 7.25
C SER A 77 2.25 -25.21 6.69
N ASN A 78 1.52 -24.26 7.28
CA ASN A 78 0.17 -23.88 6.89
C ASN A 78 -0.05 -22.37 7.06
N PRO A 79 0.73 -21.50 6.37
CA PRO A 79 0.62 -20.06 6.53
C PRO A 79 -0.63 -19.54 5.81
N LEU A 80 -1.13 -18.38 6.23
CA LEU A 80 -2.15 -17.65 5.49
C LEU A 80 -1.50 -16.97 4.28
N VAL A 81 -1.82 -17.43 3.07
CA VAL A 81 -1.21 -16.90 1.84
C VAL A 81 -1.97 -15.69 1.32
N LEU A 82 -1.30 -14.54 1.24
CA LEU A 82 -1.80 -13.35 0.53
C LEU A 82 -1.18 -13.33 -0.88
N ARG A 83 -2.04 -13.35 -1.90
CA ARG A 83 -1.64 -13.41 -3.32
C ARG A 83 -1.70 -12.06 -4.03
N ASP A 84 -2.27 -11.07 -3.37
CA ASP A 84 -2.56 -9.76 -3.93
C ASP A 84 -1.63 -8.66 -3.38
N ALA A 85 -0.42 -9.04 -2.95
CA ALA A 85 0.63 -8.13 -2.54
C ALA A 85 2.02 -8.71 -2.83
N THR A 86 3.02 -7.84 -2.93
CA THR A 86 4.44 -8.22 -2.90
C THR A 86 4.94 -8.24 -1.46
N SER A 87 6.01 -8.99 -1.19
CA SER A 87 6.60 -9.04 0.15
C SER A 87 7.11 -7.67 0.60
N GLU A 88 7.66 -6.87 -0.33
CA GLU A 88 8.13 -5.50 -0.06
C GLU A 88 6.97 -4.57 0.33
N ALA A 89 5.89 -4.56 -0.45
CA ALA A 89 4.74 -3.70 -0.15
C ALA A 89 4.10 -4.09 1.19
N PHE A 90 4.00 -5.39 1.47
CA PHE A 90 3.50 -5.85 2.76
C PHE A 90 4.40 -5.42 3.92
N ALA A 91 5.73 -5.55 3.78
CA ALA A 91 6.69 -5.07 4.77
C ALA A 91 6.58 -3.54 4.99
N ASP A 92 6.39 -2.76 3.93
CA ASP A 92 6.18 -1.32 4.03
C ASP A 92 4.88 -0.96 4.77
N LEU A 93 3.80 -1.73 4.59
CA LEU A 93 2.57 -1.56 5.37
C LEU A 93 2.80 -1.91 6.84
N LEU A 94 3.51 -3.02 7.14
CA LEU A 94 3.84 -3.41 8.51
C LEU A 94 4.71 -2.37 9.22
N TRP A 95 5.57 -1.68 8.48
CA TRP A 95 6.36 -0.58 9.02
C TRP A 95 5.51 0.52 9.64
N VAL A 96 4.31 0.80 9.11
CA VAL A 96 3.36 1.76 9.72
C VAL A 96 2.91 1.31 11.11
N PHE A 97 2.67 0.01 11.29
CA PHE A 97 2.16 -0.54 12.56
C PHE A 97 3.25 -0.75 13.61
N TYR A 98 4.44 -1.14 13.16
CA TYR A 98 5.57 -1.50 14.01
C TYR A 98 6.63 -0.39 14.11
N ASN A 99 6.31 0.84 13.70
CA ASN A 99 7.25 1.96 13.78
C ASN A 99 7.64 2.23 15.25
N PRO A 100 8.91 2.04 15.65
CA PRO A 100 9.34 2.32 17.02
C PRO A 100 9.42 3.82 17.32
N GLU A 101 9.58 4.66 16.29
CA GLU A 101 9.60 6.11 16.43
C GLU A 101 8.18 6.64 16.39
N TYR A 102 7.59 6.83 17.57
CA TYR A 102 6.21 7.29 17.73
C TYR A 102 5.92 8.53 16.89
N PHE A 103 4.97 8.39 15.96
CA PHE A 103 4.49 9.47 15.08
C PHE A 103 5.58 10.11 14.20
N ASN A 104 6.77 9.52 14.12
CA ASN A 104 7.83 9.99 13.24
C ASN A 104 7.96 9.07 12.04
N TYR A 105 7.48 9.54 10.90
CA TYR A 105 7.64 8.86 9.61
C TYR A 105 8.61 9.63 8.68
N SER A 106 9.44 10.51 9.26
CA SER A 106 10.44 11.25 8.50
C SER A 106 11.43 10.30 7.82
N GLY A 107 11.82 10.64 6.59
CA GLY A 107 12.72 9.82 5.79
C GLY A 107 12.05 8.76 4.91
N ALA A 108 10.75 8.52 5.04
CA ALA A 108 10.03 7.68 4.08
C ALA A 108 9.96 8.35 2.69
N THR A 109 10.23 7.56 1.65
CA THR A 109 10.22 8.04 0.26
C THR A 109 8.81 8.10 -0.31
N LEU A 110 8.64 8.90 -1.38
CA LEU A 110 7.39 8.96 -2.13
C LEU A 110 6.93 7.58 -2.61
N GLU A 111 7.84 6.77 -3.15
CA GLU A 111 7.52 5.43 -3.64
C GLU A 111 7.08 4.48 -2.53
N LYS A 112 7.68 4.58 -1.33
CA LYS A 112 7.24 3.81 -0.16
C LYS A 112 5.80 4.19 0.21
N TRP A 113 5.48 5.48 0.28
CA TRP A 113 4.11 5.93 0.55
C TRP A 113 3.10 5.49 -0.51
N LYS A 114 3.47 5.52 -1.79
CA LYS A 114 2.61 5.02 -2.87
C LYS A 114 2.30 3.53 -2.71
N ARG A 115 3.29 2.69 -2.34
CA ARG A 115 3.05 1.26 -2.07
C ARG A 115 2.14 1.03 -0.87
N ILE A 116 2.36 1.76 0.22
CA ILE A 116 1.51 1.67 1.42
C ILE A 116 0.08 2.11 1.09
N LEU A 117 -0.08 3.23 0.37
CA LEU A 117 -1.37 3.76 -0.04
C LEU A 117 -2.14 2.76 -0.93
N ALA A 118 -1.45 2.14 -1.90
CA ALA A 118 -2.04 1.11 -2.75
C ALA A 118 -2.62 -0.05 -1.95
N LEU A 119 -1.84 -0.62 -1.01
CA LEU A 119 -2.33 -1.69 -0.15
C LEU A 119 -3.41 -1.21 0.81
N ALA A 120 -3.29 0.02 1.34
CA ALA A 120 -4.28 0.58 2.24
C ALA A 120 -5.66 0.67 1.58
N GLN A 121 -5.73 1.17 0.34
CA GLN A 121 -6.98 1.23 -0.41
C GLN A 121 -7.48 -0.16 -0.80
N GLN A 122 -6.60 -1.03 -1.32
CA GLN A 122 -6.96 -2.38 -1.75
C GLN A 122 -7.50 -3.26 -0.61
N TRP A 123 -6.98 -3.05 0.60
CA TRP A 123 -7.34 -3.84 1.78
C TRP A 123 -8.24 -3.11 2.77
N GLY A 124 -8.63 -1.86 2.47
CA GLY A 124 -9.59 -1.08 3.26
C GLY A 124 -9.06 -0.56 4.60
N PHE A 125 -7.77 -0.20 4.68
CA PHE A 125 -7.15 0.44 5.83
C PHE A 125 -7.36 1.96 5.80
N VAL A 126 -8.57 2.42 6.14
CA VAL A 126 -8.97 3.84 5.99
C VAL A 126 -8.08 4.81 6.80
N GLN A 127 -7.65 4.44 8.00
CA GLN A 127 -6.78 5.32 8.80
C GLN A 127 -5.34 5.36 8.24
N VAL A 128 -4.86 4.26 7.68
CA VAL A 128 -3.55 4.21 7.03
C VAL A 128 -3.57 5.02 5.73
N GLU A 129 -4.65 4.98 4.96
CA GLU A 129 -4.84 5.85 3.79
C GLU A 129 -4.78 7.33 4.18
N LYS A 130 -5.50 7.73 5.23
CA LYS A 130 -5.43 9.12 5.74
C LYS A 130 -4.02 9.51 6.17
N LEU A 131 -3.31 8.62 6.86
CA LEU A 131 -1.92 8.83 7.23
C LEU A 131 -1.04 9.03 5.99
N CYS A 132 -1.19 8.17 4.97
CA CYS A 132 -0.44 8.31 3.72
C CYS A 132 -0.66 9.68 3.08
N VAL A 133 -1.91 10.15 3.00
CA VAL A 133 -2.21 11.50 2.47
C VAL A 133 -1.53 12.58 3.31
N GLN A 134 -1.59 12.50 4.64
CA GLN A 134 -0.93 13.47 5.52
C GLN A 134 0.59 13.51 5.34
N GLU A 135 1.23 12.36 5.14
CA GLU A 135 2.68 12.29 4.95
C GLU A 135 3.09 12.69 3.53
N LEU A 136 2.28 12.38 2.51
CA LEU A 136 2.48 12.86 1.14
C LEU A 136 2.45 14.39 1.06
N GLU A 137 1.58 15.05 1.82
CA GLU A 137 1.49 16.51 1.87
C GLU A 137 2.71 17.18 2.52
N LYS A 138 3.53 16.44 3.25
CA LYS A 138 4.79 16.95 3.82
C LYS A 138 5.96 16.86 2.83
N LEU A 139 5.82 16.08 1.75
CA LEU A 139 6.85 15.91 0.75
C LEU A 139 6.82 17.03 -0.29
N THR A 140 7.99 17.45 -0.77
CA THR A 140 8.10 18.31 -1.94
C THR A 140 7.93 17.46 -3.19
N ILE A 141 6.70 17.41 -3.72
CA ILE A 141 6.34 16.66 -4.94
C ILE A 141 6.07 17.66 -6.07
N PRO A 142 6.66 17.50 -7.27
CA PRO A 142 6.35 18.34 -8.42
C PRO A 142 4.84 18.37 -8.73
N PRO A 143 4.24 19.51 -9.08
CA PRO A 143 2.79 19.64 -9.24
C PRO A 143 2.15 18.61 -10.17
N VAL A 144 2.78 18.34 -11.32
CA VAL A 144 2.31 17.36 -12.30
C VAL A 144 2.27 15.96 -11.71
N GLU A 145 3.31 15.58 -10.98
CA GLU A 145 3.40 14.27 -10.34
C GLU A 145 2.40 14.15 -9.18
N LYS A 146 2.25 15.21 -8.38
CA LYS A 146 1.27 15.27 -7.29
C LYS A 146 -0.16 15.12 -7.82
N ILE A 147 -0.53 15.86 -8.87
CA ILE A 147 -1.83 15.72 -9.54
C ILE A 147 -2.05 14.30 -10.03
N LYS A 148 -1.04 13.71 -10.69
CA LYS A 148 -1.13 12.32 -11.18
C LYS A 148 -1.36 11.33 -10.03
N ILE A 149 -0.63 11.43 -8.94
CA ILE A 149 -0.81 10.56 -7.76
C ILE A 149 -2.23 10.69 -7.21
N TYR A 150 -2.73 11.92 -7.07
CA TYR A 150 -4.08 12.16 -6.58
C TYR A 150 -5.16 11.60 -7.51
N GLN A 151 -4.94 11.63 -8.82
CA GLN A 151 -5.83 11.00 -9.80
C GLN A 151 -5.76 9.47 -9.73
N ASP A 152 -4.55 8.90 -9.72
CA ASP A 152 -4.30 7.46 -9.73
C ASP A 152 -4.92 6.78 -8.49
N PHE A 153 -4.84 7.44 -7.32
CA PHE A 153 -5.41 6.95 -6.06
C PHE A 153 -6.78 7.55 -5.72
N ASN A 154 -7.39 8.34 -6.60
CA ASN A 154 -8.69 8.98 -6.38
C ASN A 154 -8.80 9.73 -5.03
N LEU A 155 -7.78 10.53 -4.71
CA LEU A 155 -7.67 11.31 -3.47
C LEU A 155 -8.44 12.65 -3.59
N ASN A 156 -8.61 13.36 -2.46
CA ASN A 156 -9.33 14.63 -2.45
C ASN A 156 -8.64 15.70 -3.32
N PRO A 157 -9.24 16.13 -4.44
CA PRO A 157 -8.63 17.10 -5.35
C PRO A 157 -8.51 18.51 -4.75
N GLU A 158 -9.19 18.82 -3.64
CA GLU A 158 -9.08 20.13 -2.98
C GLU A 158 -7.66 20.42 -2.46
N LEU A 159 -6.89 19.36 -2.14
CA LEU A 159 -5.49 19.48 -1.71
C LEU A 159 -4.52 19.80 -2.86
N LEU A 160 -5.01 19.85 -4.11
CA LEU A 160 -4.21 20.18 -5.29
C LEU A 160 -4.24 21.67 -5.65
N TYR A 161 -4.92 22.51 -4.86
CA TYR A 161 -5.06 23.94 -5.16
C TYR A 161 -3.72 24.61 -5.47
N ASP A 162 -2.74 24.46 -4.57
CA ASP A 162 -1.41 25.05 -4.74
C ASP A 162 -0.68 24.51 -5.98
N SER A 163 -0.84 23.21 -6.28
CA SER A 163 -0.28 22.59 -7.48
C SER A 163 -0.88 23.17 -8.76
N TYR A 164 -2.19 23.42 -8.79
CA TYR A 164 -2.82 24.08 -9.93
C TYR A 164 -2.40 25.53 -10.06
N VAL A 165 -2.30 26.29 -8.95
CA VAL A 165 -1.81 27.67 -8.96
C VAL A 165 -0.40 27.74 -9.52
N GLU A 166 0.50 26.86 -9.08
CA GLU A 166 1.87 26.80 -9.60
C GLU A 166 1.90 26.53 -11.12
N LEU A 167 1.13 25.55 -11.61
CA LEU A 167 1.08 25.24 -13.04
C LEU A 167 0.44 26.35 -13.89
N VAL A 168 -0.51 27.09 -13.34
CA VAL A 168 -1.14 28.23 -14.02
C VAL A 168 -0.17 29.41 -14.10
N THR A 169 0.59 29.68 -13.03
CA THR A 169 1.43 30.87 -12.89
C THR A 169 2.85 30.70 -13.44
N ARG A 170 3.40 29.47 -13.48
CA ARG A 170 4.79 29.23 -13.94
C ARG A 170 5.02 29.68 -15.39
N PRO A 171 6.22 30.14 -15.79
CA PRO A 171 6.47 30.60 -17.16
C PRO A 171 6.26 29.53 -18.23
N GLU A 172 6.56 28.27 -17.93
CA GLU A 172 6.54 27.15 -18.87
C GLU A 172 5.13 26.55 -19.02
N HIS A 173 4.72 26.29 -20.25
CA HIS A 173 3.51 25.51 -20.52
C HIS A 173 3.70 24.03 -20.13
N LEU A 174 2.60 23.28 -20.05
CA LEU A 174 2.68 21.83 -19.97
C LEU A 174 3.32 21.29 -21.25
N ASN A 175 4.39 20.51 -21.11
CA ASN A 175 4.94 19.77 -22.24
C ASN A 175 4.09 18.50 -22.52
N LEU A 176 4.40 17.79 -23.61
CA LEU A 176 3.64 16.60 -24.00
C LEU A 176 3.68 15.47 -22.95
N GLU A 177 4.81 15.29 -22.27
CA GLU A 177 4.95 14.29 -21.21
C GLU A 177 4.09 14.65 -19.99
N GLU A 178 4.17 15.90 -19.54
CA GLU A 178 3.37 16.41 -18.42
C GLU A 178 1.87 16.35 -18.73
N GLY A 179 1.47 16.79 -19.92
CA GLY A 179 0.09 16.72 -20.38
C GLY A 179 -0.44 15.28 -20.47
N GLY A 180 0.44 14.34 -20.89
CA GLY A 180 0.15 12.91 -20.86
C GLY A 180 -0.07 12.37 -19.44
N LYS A 181 0.68 12.86 -18.45
CA LYS A 181 0.57 12.44 -17.05
C LYS A 181 -0.73 12.89 -16.38
N VAL A 182 -1.13 14.15 -16.56
CA VAL A 182 -2.35 14.71 -15.92
C VAL A 182 -3.63 14.46 -16.72
N GLY A 183 -3.48 14.02 -17.97
CA GLY A 183 -4.56 13.73 -18.89
C GLY A 183 -5.09 14.96 -19.64
N PHE A 184 -5.81 14.69 -20.73
CA PHE A 184 -6.30 15.70 -21.67
C PHE A 184 -7.19 16.75 -21.00
N LEU A 185 -8.22 16.33 -20.25
CA LEU A 185 -9.18 17.26 -19.63
C LEU A 185 -8.50 18.19 -18.62
N THR A 186 -7.60 17.65 -17.79
CA THR A 186 -6.84 18.45 -16.81
C THR A 186 -5.92 19.43 -17.50
N SER A 187 -5.22 18.99 -18.57
CA SER A 187 -4.35 19.85 -19.38
C SER A 187 -5.11 21.02 -20.01
N MET A 188 -6.31 20.76 -20.54
CA MET A 188 -7.17 21.79 -21.12
C MET A 188 -7.65 22.80 -20.07
N LYS A 189 -8.02 22.33 -18.87
CA LYS A 189 -8.42 23.21 -17.76
C LYS A 189 -7.26 24.11 -17.30
N ILE A 190 -6.07 23.55 -17.15
CA ILE A 190 -4.86 24.29 -16.76
C ILE A 190 -4.55 25.36 -17.82
N THR A 191 -4.56 24.97 -19.10
CA THR A 191 -4.30 25.90 -20.22
C THR A 191 -5.33 27.03 -20.26
N HIS A 192 -6.61 26.71 -20.12
CA HIS A 192 -7.67 27.71 -20.09
C HIS A 192 -7.53 28.68 -18.91
N ALA A 193 -7.31 28.17 -17.69
CA ALA A 193 -7.12 28.98 -16.49
C ALA A 193 -5.92 29.92 -16.62
N ARG A 194 -4.85 29.44 -17.26
CA ARG A 194 -3.65 30.23 -17.54
C ARG A 194 -3.88 31.36 -18.53
N GLU A 195 -4.61 31.13 -19.62
CA GLU A 195 -4.95 32.19 -20.57
C GLU A 195 -5.82 33.26 -19.91
N LEU A 196 -6.77 32.86 -19.06
CA LEU A 196 -7.56 33.80 -18.27
C LEU A 196 -6.70 34.64 -17.32
N ALA A 197 -5.81 34.00 -16.56
CA ALA A 197 -4.92 34.69 -15.62
C ALA A 197 -4.04 35.74 -16.30
N ARG A 198 -3.58 35.45 -17.53
CA ARG A 198 -2.77 36.37 -18.34
C ARG A 198 -3.59 37.51 -18.94
N ALA A 199 -4.83 37.26 -19.36
CA ALA A 199 -5.72 38.29 -19.87
C ALA A 199 -6.14 39.32 -18.79
N THR A 200 -6.08 38.93 -17.51
CA THR A 200 -6.40 39.78 -16.36
C THR A 200 -5.18 40.40 -15.67
N GLY A 201 -3.96 40.15 -16.16
CA GLY A 201 -2.75 40.81 -15.67
C GLY A 201 -2.64 42.25 -16.21
N PRO A 202 -2.18 43.23 -15.39
CA PRO A 202 -2.01 44.63 -15.83
C PRO A 202 -0.94 44.81 -16.90
#